data_AF-A0A316A514-F1
#
_entry.id   AF-A0A316A514-F1
#
_cell.length_a   1.000
_cell.length_b   1.000
_cell.length_c   1.000
_cell.angle_alpha   90.00
_cell.angle_beta   90.00
_cell.angle_gamma   90.00
#
_symmetry.space_group_name_H-M   'P 1'
#
loop_
_entity.id
_entity.type
_entity.pdbx_description
1 polymer ?
#
loop_
_entity_poly.entity_id
_entity_poly.type
_entity_poly.pdbx_seq_one_letter_code
_entity_poly.pdbx_strand_id
1 'polypeptide(L)'
;MIDFQNGSIFKLKQTNPDSVMRDVSPLLVNGEDVLSAYKGLRDYVVFTNKRAIAVNVQGVTGKKKDFTSLPYSKVQAFSSETAGVFDMDSELELYFSGLGKVKFEFAGTSNIVQLSQVIGSYIL
;
A
#
# COMPACT_ATOMS: atom_id res chain seq x y z
N MET A 1 10.85 -10.50 -4.36
CA MET A 1 10.88 -9.92 -3.00
C MET A 1 11.07 -8.44 -3.20
N ILE A 2 10.05 -7.66 -2.87
CA ILE A 2 10.21 -6.20 -2.79
C ILE A 2 11.33 -5.95 -1.80
N ASP A 3 12.41 -5.36 -2.28
CA ASP A 3 13.46 -4.87 -1.42
C ASP A 3 12.87 -3.66 -0.69
N PHE A 4 12.36 -3.85 0.53
CA PHE A 4 11.82 -2.76 1.33
C PHE A 4 12.91 -1.80 1.84
N GLN A 5 14.19 -2.15 1.66
CA GLN A 5 15.34 -1.33 2.03
C GLN A 5 15.81 -0.43 0.87
N ASN A 6 15.69 -0.88 -0.40
CA ASN A 6 16.10 -0.10 -1.59
C ASN A 6 14.96 0.28 -2.56
N GLY A 7 13.80 -0.36 -2.44
CA GLY A 7 12.67 -0.22 -3.34
C GLY A 7 11.70 0.84 -2.83
N SER A 8 12.09 2.11 -2.95
CA SER A 8 11.17 3.22 -2.83
C SER A 8 10.02 2.97 -3.79
N ILE A 9 8.82 2.68 -3.28
CA ILE A 9 7.62 2.74 -4.11
C ILE A 9 7.47 4.21 -4.46
N PHE A 10 7.87 4.55 -5.69
CA PHE A 10 7.80 5.92 -6.22
C PHE A 10 6.44 6.53 -5.91
N LYS A 11 6.43 7.78 -5.43
CA LYS A 11 5.27 8.65 -5.18
C LYS A 11 3.98 8.14 -5.80
N LEU A 12 3.16 7.53 -4.96
CA LEU A 12 1.95 6.85 -5.32
C LEU A 12 0.81 7.84 -5.50
N LYS A 13 0.08 7.77 -6.61
CA LYS A 13 -1.13 8.57 -6.82
C LYS A 13 -2.37 7.72 -6.61
N GLN A 14 -3.37 8.28 -5.93
CA GLN A 14 -4.65 7.62 -5.79
C GLN A 14 -5.24 7.32 -7.18
N THR A 15 -5.78 6.13 -7.34
CA THR A 15 -6.40 5.69 -8.59
C THR A 15 -7.73 4.98 -8.32
N ASN A 16 -8.55 4.81 -9.36
CA ASN A 16 -9.75 4.00 -9.24
C ASN A 16 -9.34 2.53 -8.99
N PRO A 17 -9.79 1.88 -7.90
CA PRO A 17 -9.56 0.47 -7.63
C PRO A 17 -9.86 -0.46 -8.81
N ASP A 18 -10.89 -0.17 -9.61
CA ASP A 18 -11.27 -0.97 -10.79
C ASP A 18 -10.11 -1.21 -11.76
N SER A 19 -9.17 -0.26 -11.83
CA SER A 19 -7.99 -0.33 -12.71
C SER A 19 -6.99 -1.44 -12.34
N VAL A 20 -7.06 -1.97 -11.11
CA VAL A 20 -6.16 -3.01 -10.59
C VAL A 20 -6.90 -4.29 -10.17
N MET A 21 -8.24 -4.28 -10.17
CA MET A 21 -9.06 -5.42 -9.74
C MET A 21 -8.79 -6.71 -10.53
N ARG A 22 -8.48 -6.64 -11.83
CA ARG A 22 -8.14 -7.84 -12.62
C ARG A 22 -7.00 -8.65 -12.00
N ASP A 23 -6.02 -7.96 -11.41
CA ASP A 23 -4.85 -8.59 -10.81
C ASP A 23 -5.12 -8.99 -9.35
N VAL A 24 -5.90 -8.21 -8.61
CA VAL A 24 -6.04 -8.34 -7.15
C VAL A 24 -7.24 -9.19 -6.73
N SER A 25 -8.36 -9.17 -7.47
CA SER A 25 -9.56 -9.96 -7.13
C SER A 25 -9.28 -11.44 -6.90
N PRO A 26 -8.43 -12.13 -7.68
CA PRO A 26 -8.10 -13.54 -7.44
C PRO A 26 -7.32 -13.80 -6.14
N LEU A 27 -6.75 -12.76 -5.52
CA LEU A 27 -5.96 -12.85 -4.29
C LEU A 27 -6.79 -12.57 -3.04
N LEU A 28 -7.96 -11.95 -3.18
CA LEU A 28 -8.83 -11.58 -2.06
C LEU A 28 -9.40 -12.83 -1.39
N VAL A 29 -9.43 -12.82 -0.06
CA VAL A 29 -10.08 -13.88 0.72
C VAL A 29 -11.54 -13.51 1.04
N ASN A 30 -12.30 -14.46 1.59
CA ASN A 30 -13.68 -14.19 2.00
C ASN A 30 -13.76 -13.04 3.03
N GLY A 31 -14.67 -12.11 2.80
CA GLY A 31 -14.83 -10.90 3.61
C GLY A 31 -13.65 -9.94 3.53
N GLU A 32 -12.83 -10.03 2.48
CA GLU A 32 -11.79 -9.04 2.15
C GLU A 32 -12.26 -8.09 1.05
N ASP A 33 -12.39 -6.81 1.38
CA ASP A 33 -12.85 -5.77 0.48
C ASP A 33 -11.73 -4.77 0.17
N VAL A 34 -11.64 -4.34 -1.08
CA VAL A 34 -10.70 -3.29 -1.51
C VAL A 34 -11.25 -1.92 -1.09
N LEU A 35 -10.43 -1.16 -0.36
CA LEU A 35 -10.80 0.16 0.14
C LEU A 35 -10.24 1.28 -0.72
N SER A 36 -8.99 1.13 -1.16
CA SER A 36 -8.32 2.11 -2.02
C SER A 36 -7.15 1.48 -2.78
N ALA A 37 -6.79 2.10 -3.89
CA ALA A 37 -5.63 1.73 -4.68
C ALA A 37 -4.81 2.97 -5.01
N TYR A 38 -3.49 2.80 -5.01
CA TYR A 38 -2.56 3.85 -5.38
C TYR A 38 -1.51 3.29 -6.32
N LYS A 39 -1.13 4.06 -7.33
CA LYS A 39 -0.28 3.62 -8.42
C LYS A 39 0.83 4.62 -8.69
N GLY A 40 2.05 4.10 -8.86
CA GLY A 40 3.20 4.84 -9.36
C GLY A 40 3.30 4.69 -10.89
N LEU A 41 4.53 4.61 -11.42
CA LEU A 41 4.73 4.42 -12.86
C LEU A 41 4.19 3.07 -13.36
N ARG A 42 4.52 1.99 -12.65
CA ARG A 42 4.12 0.62 -13.00
C ARG A 42 3.60 -0.13 -11.79
N ASP A 43 4.31 0.02 -10.68
CA ASP A 43 3.98 -0.59 -9.41
C ASP A 43 2.78 0.11 -8.76
N TYR A 44 2.09 -0.63 -7.90
CA TYR A 44 0.92 -0.12 -7.21
C TYR A 44 0.74 -0.84 -5.87
N VAL A 45 -0.04 -0.22 -4.99
CA VAL A 45 -0.47 -0.79 -3.72
C VAL A 45 -1.98 -0.74 -3.63
N VAL A 46 -2.57 -1.80 -3.12
CA VAL A 46 -3.99 -1.88 -2.81
C VAL A 46 -4.16 -2.05 -1.31
N PHE A 47 -4.93 -1.17 -0.69
CA PHE A 47 -5.32 -1.29 0.71
C PHE A 47 -6.68 -1.97 0.77
N THR A 48 -6.74 -3.08 1.49
CA THR A 48 -7.98 -3.79 1.79
C THR A 48 -8.38 -3.57 3.23
N ASN A 49 -9.49 -4.15 3.66
CA ASN A 49 -9.86 -4.25 5.07
C ASN A 49 -9.08 -5.37 5.81
N LYS A 50 -7.96 -5.89 5.29
CA LYS A 50 -7.14 -6.90 5.99
C LYS A 50 -5.63 -6.68 5.87
N ARG A 51 -5.17 -6.12 4.75
CA ARG A 51 -3.75 -5.99 4.41
C ARG A 51 -3.52 -4.90 3.38
N ALA A 52 -2.28 -4.43 3.29
CA ALA A 52 -1.79 -3.81 2.06
C ALA A 52 -1.25 -4.90 1.12
N ILE A 53 -1.56 -4.80 -0.16
CA ILE A 53 -1.04 -5.67 -1.22
C ILE A 53 -0.18 -4.80 -2.14
N ALA A 54 1.14 -4.91 -2.00
CA ALA A 54 2.09 -4.22 -2.87
C ALA A 54 2.38 -5.08 -4.10
N VAL A 55 2.28 -4.49 -5.28
CA VAL A 55 2.48 -5.18 -6.56
C VAL A 55 3.63 -4.54 -7.31
N ASN A 56 4.69 -5.33 -7.53
CA ASN A 56 5.83 -4.95 -8.34
C ASN A 56 5.71 -5.59 -9.72
N VAL A 57 5.64 -4.75 -10.76
CA VAL A 57 5.50 -5.17 -12.16
C VAL A 57 6.89 -5.33 -12.77
N GLN A 58 7.24 -6.57 -13.13
CA GLN A 58 8.57 -6.95 -13.59
C GLN A 58 8.65 -7.20 -15.10
N GLY A 59 9.85 -7.03 -15.64
CA GLY A 59 10.18 -7.31 -17.04
C GLY A 59 9.65 -6.28 -18.03
N VAL A 60 9.96 -6.49 -19.30
CA VAL A 60 9.63 -5.54 -20.38
C VAL A 60 8.13 -5.54 -20.70
N THR A 61 7.49 -6.72 -20.67
CA THR A 61 6.07 -6.86 -21.02
C THR A 61 5.11 -6.57 -19.86
N GLY A 62 5.62 -6.45 -18.63
CA GLY A 62 4.82 -6.26 -17.42
C GLY A 62 3.90 -7.43 -17.05
N LYS A 63 4.04 -8.58 -17.73
CA LYS A 63 3.22 -9.79 -17.44
C LYS A 63 3.63 -10.46 -16.13
N LYS A 64 4.92 -10.38 -15.75
CA LYS A 64 5.41 -10.92 -14.49
C LYS A 64 5.13 -9.90 -13.39
N LYS A 65 4.44 -10.33 -12.33
CA LYS A 65 4.09 -9.48 -11.19
C LYS A 65 4.48 -10.21 -9.91
N ASP A 66 5.08 -9.48 -8.98
CA ASP A 66 5.38 -9.94 -7.63
C ASP A 66 4.37 -9.29 -6.69
N PHE A 67 3.60 -10.10 -5.96
CA PHE A 67 2.54 -9.64 -5.06
C PHE A 67 2.99 -9.88 -3.62
N THR A 68 3.19 -8.80 -2.87
CA THR A 68 3.54 -8.88 -1.44
C THR A 68 2.35 -8.49 -0.58
N SER A 69 1.92 -9.41 0.27
CA SER A 69 0.86 -9.17 1.24
C SER A 69 1.46 -8.71 2.57
N LEU A 70 0.93 -7.62 3.12
CA LEU A 70 1.36 -6.98 4.35
C LEU A 70 0.16 -6.92 5.32
N PRO A 71 -0.11 -7.99 6.09
CA PRO A 71 -1.28 -8.09 6.95
C PRO A 71 -1.23 -7.09 8.10
N TYR A 72 -2.32 -6.37 8.34
CA TYR A 72 -2.38 -5.40 9.44
C TYR A 72 -2.22 -6.08 10.81
N SER A 73 -2.74 -7.29 10.96
CA SER A 73 -2.58 -8.10 12.19
C SER A 73 -1.13 -8.48 12.54
N LYS A 74 -0.17 -8.20 11.66
CA LYS A 74 1.26 -8.42 11.88
C LYS A 74 2.06 -7.13 12.03
N VAL A 75 1.42 -5.98 11.99
CA VAL A 75 2.02 -4.66 12.22
C VAL A 75 2.13 -4.42 13.72
N GLN A 76 3.31 -4.06 14.22
CA GLN A 76 3.54 -3.73 15.64
C GLN A 76 3.34 -2.24 15.92
N ALA A 77 3.60 -1.40 14.92
CA ALA A 77 3.38 0.04 14.99
C ALA A 77 3.14 0.59 13.59
N PHE A 78 2.45 1.71 13.50
CA PHE A 78 2.31 2.47 12.26
C PHE A 78 2.46 3.96 12.53
N SER A 79 2.94 4.69 11.53
CA SER A 79 3.00 6.15 11.53
C SER A 79 2.26 6.68 10.30
N SER A 80 1.56 7.78 10.46
CA SER A 80 0.82 8.43 9.37
C SER A 80 1.12 9.91 9.38
N GLU A 81 1.66 10.40 8.27
CA GLU A 81 2.03 11.80 8.08
C GLU A 81 1.14 12.39 6.98
N THR A 82 0.50 13.52 7.28
CA THR A 82 -0.39 14.22 6.36
C THR A 82 0.38 15.24 5.54
N ALA A 83 -0.03 15.46 4.29
CA ALA A 83 0.47 16.58 3.49
C ALA A 83 0.29 17.92 4.21
N GLY A 84 1.34 18.73 4.21
CA GLY A 84 1.37 20.10 4.71
C GLY A 84 1.13 21.13 3.60
N VAL A 85 1.32 22.40 3.94
CA VAL A 85 1.16 23.52 2.99
C VAL A 85 2.32 23.58 1.98
N PHE A 86 3.52 23.20 2.40
CA PHE A 86 4.74 23.24 1.58
C PHE A 86 5.15 21.87 1.04
N ASP A 87 4.95 20.81 1.82
CA ASP A 87 5.12 19.43 1.39
C ASP A 87 3.76 18.83 1.05
N MET A 88 3.54 18.54 -0.21
CA MET A 88 2.24 18.07 -0.71
C MET A 88 2.09 16.55 -0.62
N ASP A 89 3.10 15.83 -0.12
CA ASP A 89 3.07 14.38 -0.03
C ASP A 89 2.59 13.93 1.35
N SER A 90 1.92 12.79 1.40
CA SER A 90 1.54 12.11 2.65
C SER A 90 2.33 10.82 2.77
N GLU A 91 2.60 10.38 4.00
CA GLU A 91 3.37 9.16 4.24
C GLU A 91 2.63 8.20 5.16
N LEU A 92 2.77 6.90 4.87
CA LEU A 92 2.35 5.82 5.75
C LEU A 92 3.56 4.91 5.99
N GLU A 93 3.88 4.67 7.26
CA GLU A 93 4.89 3.71 7.65
C GLU A 93 4.26 2.57 8.44
N LEU A 94 4.59 1.33 8.07
CA LEU A 94 4.19 0.12 8.77
C LEU A 94 5.44 -0.58 9.32
N TYR A 95 5.42 -0.94 10.59
CA TYR A 95 6.54 -1.57 11.28
C TYR A 95 6.19 -3.04 11.54
N PHE A 96 7.00 -3.94 10.97
CA PHE A 96 6.84 -5.39 11.06
C PHE A 96 8.04 -6.03 11.78
N SER A 97 7.76 -6.95 12.70
CA SER A 97 8.77 -7.69 13.46
C SER A 97 9.56 -8.58 12.52
N GLY A 98 10.88 -8.39 12.48
CA GLY A 98 11.80 -9.15 11.62
C GLY A 98 11.87 -8.68 10.16
N LEU A 99 10.82 -8.05 9.60
CA LEU A 99 10.85 -7.47 8.26
C LEU A 99 11.31 -6.00 8.27
N GLY A 100 11.12 -5.30 9.39
CA GLY A 100 11.47 -3.89 9.54
C GLY A 100 10.35 -2.96 9.07
N LYS A 101 10.74 -1.79 8.57
CA LYS A 101 9.85 -0.72 8.16
C LYS A 101 9.47 -0.83 6.68
N VAL A 102 8.18 -0.69 6.38
CA VAL A 102 7.66 -0.49 5.03
C VAL A 102 7.06 0.91 4.95
N LYS A 103 7.58 1.73 4.03
CA LYS A 103 7.13 3.12 3.81
C LYS A 103 6.38 3.23 2.49
N PHE A 104 5.22 3.88 2.53
CA PHE A 104 4.45 4.32 1.36
C PHE A 104 4.43 5.84 1.33
N GLU A 105 4.81 6.42 0.21
CA GLU A 105 4.78 7.86 -0.03
C GLU A 105 3.71 8.15 -1.09
N PHE A 106 2.80 9.06 -0.79
CA PHE A 106 1.66 9.37 -1.64
C PHE A 106 1.74 10.81 -2.12
N ALA A 107 1.60 11.02 -3.44
CA ALA A 107 1.57 12.35 -4.02
C ALA A 107 0.19 13.01 -3.86
N GLY A 108 0.19 14.23 -3.35
CA GLY A 108 -1.01 15.05 -3.18
C GLY A 108 -1.87 14.61 -1.98
N THR A 109 -3.11 15.09 -1.95
CA THR A 109 -4.04 14.78 -0.85
C THR A 109 -4.53 13.34 -0.95
N SER A 110 -3.90 12.45 -0.17
CA SER A 110 -4.39 11.10 0.06
C SER A 110 -5.22 11.07 1.33
N ASN A 111 -6.26 10.21 1.37
CA ASN A 111 -7.06 10.02 2.58
C ASN A 111 -6.32 9.15 3.61
N ILE A 112 -5.17 9.66 4.08
CA ILE A 112 -4.28 8.98 5.02
C ILE A 112 -5.00 8.73 6.35
N VAL A 113 -5.89 9.65 6.76
CA VAL A 113 -6.71 9.51 7.98
C VAL A 113 -7.58 8.25 7.94
N GLN A 114 -8.25 8.00 6.80
CA GLN A 114 -9.06 6.79 6.65
C GLN A 114 -8.20 5.53 6.67
N LEU A 115 -7.02 5.55 6.03
CA LEU A 115 -6.09 4.43 6.09
C LEU A 115 -5.62 4.17 7.53
N SER A 116 -5.28 5.22 8.29
CA SER A 116 -4.91 5.10 9.71
C SER A 116 -6.03 4.48 10.55
N GLN A 117 -7.29 4.87 10.32
CA GLN A 117 -8.44 4.30 11.02
C GLN A 117 -8.64 2.81 10.70
N VAL A 118 -8.55 2.45 9.41
CA VAL A 118 -8.64 1.06 8.96
C VAL A 118 -7.54 0.24 9.63
N ILE A 119 -6.29 0.65 9.49
CA ILE A 119 -5.13 -0.05 10.05
C ILE A 119 -5.27 -0.18 11.58
N GLY A 120 -5.64 0.91 12.26
CA GLY A 120 -5.91 0.92 13.70
C GLY A 120 -7.00 -0.08 14.12
N SER A 121 -8.09 -0.21 13.34
CA SER A 121 -9.18 -1.15 13.64
C SER A 121 -8.79 -2.64 13.59
N TYR A 122 -7.63 -2.96 13.01
CA TYR A 122 -7.12 -4.33 12.92
C TYR A 122 -5.90 -4.60 13.82
N ILE A 123 -5.32 -3.55 14.41
CA ILE A 123 -4.14 -3.65 15.29
C ILE A 123 -4.52 -3.46 16.76
N LEU A 124 -5.53 -2.63 17.06
CA LEU A 124 -6.00 -2.29 18.40
C LEU A 124 -7.23 -3.12 18.80
#